data_AF-A0A0C2G3D3-F1
#
_entry.id   AF-A0A0C2G3D3-F1
#
_cell.length_a   1.000
_cell.length_b   1.000
_cell.length_c   1.000
_cell.angle_alpha   90.00
_cell.angle_beta   90.00
_cell.angle_gamma   90.00
#
_symmetry.space_group_name_H-M   'P 1'
#
loop_
_entity.id
_entity.type
_entity.pdbx_description
1 polymer ?
#
loop_
_entity_poly.entity_id
_entity_poly.type
_entity_poly.pdbx_seq_one_letter_code
_entity_poly.pdbx_strand_id
1 'polypeptide(L)' 'MIECRTYQYSNVKAKSEPPSPHYKTVILAGAVEHSLPASYIKGLAAFPDNGYKGRVEVDIEVIKHLNEA' A
#
# COMPACT_ATOMS: atom_id res chain seq x y z
N MET A 1 -27.24 -3.71 -4.76
CA MET A 1 -26.31 -3.64 -3.61
C MET A 1 -25.53 -4.94 -3.62
N ILE A 2 -24.20 -4.88 -3.56
CA ILE A 2 -23.35 -6.07 -3.53
C ILE A 2 -22.91 -6.25 -2.09
N GLU A 3 -23.15 -7.43 -1.52
CA GLU A 3 -22.66 -7.78 -0.19
C GLU A 3 -21.26 -8.38 -0.30
N CYS A 4 -20.30 -7.77 0.41
CA CYS A 4 -18.89 -8.15 0.37
C CYS A 4 -18.35 -8.32 1.79
N ARG A 5 -17.47 -9.31 2.00
CA ARG A 5 -16.66 -9.38 3.21
C ARG A 5 -15.47 -8.43 3.08
N THR A 6 -15.25 -7.59 4.11
CA THR A 6 -14.11 -6.67 4.18
C THR A 6 -13.54 -6.63 5.61
N TYR A 7 -12.39 -5.99 5.78
CA TYR A 7 -11.66 -5.94 7.04
C TYR A 7 -11.19 -4.50 7.32
N GLN A 8 -11.19 -4.12 8.60
CA GLN A 8 -10.64 -2.85 9.08
C GLN A 8 -10.01 -3.02 10.46
N TYR A 9 -9.09 -2.13 10.81
CA TYR A 9 -8.51 -2.12 12.15
C TYR A 9 -9.58 -1.73 13.18
N SER A 10 -9.71 -2.51 14.26
CA SER A 10 -10.77 -2.30 15.27
C SER A 10 -10.35 -1.43 16.45
N ASN A 11 -9.04 -1.29 16.68
CA ASN A 11 -8.52 -0.52 17.80
C ASN A 11 -8.54 0.98 17.49
N VAL A 12 -9.48 1.69 18.12
CA VAL A 12 -9.66 3.15 17.97
C VAL A 12 -8.50 3.99 18.55
N LYS A 13 -7.63 3.40 19.37
CA LYS A 13 -6.45 4.08 19.94
C LYS A 13 -5.18 3.87 19.12
N ALA A 14 -5.27 3.17 17.99
CA ALA A 14 -4.14 2.97 17.10
C ALA A 14 -3.60 4.33 16.63
N LYS A 15 -2.27 4.48 16.63
CA LYS A 15 -1.64 5.65 16.02
C LYS A 15 -1.72 5.53 14.51
N SER A 16 -2.02 6.65 13.86
CA SER A 16 -1.93 6.76 12.41
C SER A 16 -0.49 6.94 12.02
N GLU A 17 0.12 5.92 11.44
CA GLU A 17 1.52 5.93 11.00
C GLU A 17 1.58 5.70 9.48
N PRO A 18 2.53 6.34 8.77
CA PRO A 18 2.68 6.13 7.34
C PRO A 18 3.16 4.70 7.01
N PRO A 19 2.76 4.12 5.87
CA PRO A 19 3.17 2.80 5.44
C PRO A 19 4.65 2.78 5.03
N SER A 20 5.21 1.59 4.89
CA SER A 20 6.52 1.43 4.23
C SER A 20 6.43 1.71 2.73
N PRO A 21 7.56 2.07 2.08
CA PRO A 21 7.63 2.15 0.62
C PRO A 21 7.17 0.86 -0.06
N HIS A 22 7.49 -0.32 0.51
CA HIS A 22 7.05 -1.63 0.01
C HIS A 22 5.53 -1.73 -0.05
N TYR A 23 4.85 -1.49 1.07
CA TYR A 23 3.40 -1.62 1.16
C TYR A 23 2.68 -0.60 0.26
N LYS A 24 3.15 0.65 0.24
CA LYS A 24 2.63 1.70 -0.63
C LYS A 24 2.75 1.31 -2.12
N THR A 25 3.88 0.75 -2.52
CA THR A 25 4.14 0.33 -3.90
C THR A 25 3.18 -0.77 -4.34
N VAL A 26 2.94 -1.77 -3.49
CA VAL A 26 1.99 -2.87 -3.79
C VAL A 26 0.57 -2.33 -3.99
N ILE A 27 0.10 -1.46 -3.09
CA ILE A 27 -1.25 -0.88 -3.21
C ILE A 27 -1.39 -0.08 -4.51
N LEU A 28 -0.40 0.75 -4.83
CA LEU A 28 -0.42 1.56 -6.04
C LEU A 28 -0.41 0.70 -7.31
N ALA A 29 0.44 -0.32 -7.35
CA ALA A 29 0.52 -1.22 -8.50
C ALA A 29 -0.80 -1.95 -8.73
N GLY A 30 -1.40 -2.52 -7.69
CA GLY A 30 -2.71 -3.18 -7.80
C GLY A 30 -3.84 -2.22 -8.20
N ALA A 31 -3.79 -0.97 -7.74
CA ALA A 31 -4.77 0.05 -8.13
C ALA A 31 -4.67 0.40 -9.63
N VAL A 32 -3.45 0.47 -10.17
CA VAL A 32 -3.21 0.69 -11.60
C VAL A 32 -3.63 -0.54 -12.41
N GLU A 33 -3.19 -1.73 -12.00
CA GLU A 33 -3.47 -3.00 -12.68
C GLU A 33 -4.98 -3.25 -12.84
N HIS A 34 -5.75 -3.00 -11.78
CA HIS A 34 -7.21 -3.20 -11.78
C HIS A 34 -8.02 -1.96 -12.20
N SER A 35 -7.36 -0.95 -12.78
CA SER A 35 -8.03 0.22 -13.36
C SER A 35 -8.94 0.96 -12.38
N LEU A 36 -8.47 1.15 -11.14
CA LEU A 36 -9.18 1.99 -10.17
C LEU A 36 -9.26 3.45 -10.69
N PRO A 37 -10.23 4.26 -10.21
CA PRO A 37 -10.40 5.63 -10.68
C PRO A 37 -9.11 6.45 -10.57
N ALA A 38 -8.80 7.24 -11.60
CA ALA A 38 -7.55 8.02 -11.67
C ALA A 38 -7.37 8.98 -10.50
N SER A 39 -8.45 9.57 -9.97
CA SER A 39 -8.41 10.41 -8.77
C SER A 39 -7.98 9.64 -7.52
N TYR A 40 -8.39 8.39 -7.40
CA TYR A 40 -8.02 7.51 -6.29
C TYR A 40 -6.54 7.13 -6.36
N ILE A 41 -6.05 6.75 -7.54
CA ILE A 41 -4.62 6.45 -7.78
C ILE A 41 -3.77 7.68 -7.45
N LYS A 42 -4.18 8.89 -7.87
CA LYS A 42 -3.49 10.14 -7.51
C LYS A 42 -3.45 10.37 -6.00
N GLY A 43 -4.54 10.07 -5.29
CA GLY A 43 -4.60 10.15 -3.83
C GLY A 43 -3.62 9.20 -3.15
N LEU A 44 -3.57 7.93 -3.60
CA LEU A 44 -2.62 6.94 -3.09
C LEU A 44 -1.17 7.35 -3.35
N ALA A 45 -0.87 7.93 -4.52
CA ALA A 45 0.49 8.33 -4.89
C ALA A 45 1.00 9.50 -4.03
N ALA A 46 0.11 10.44 -3.70
CA ALA A 46 0.42 11.62 -2.89
C ALA A 46 0.59 11.31 -1.39
N PHE A 47 0.10 10.17 -0.90
CA PHE A 47 0.21 9.81 0.51
C PHE A 47 1.68 9.51 0.89
N PRO A 48 2.24 10.13 1.95
CA PRO A 48 3.64 9.91 2.31
C PRO A 48 3.88 8.50 2.87
N ASP A 49 5.01 7.88 2.51
CA ASP A 49 5.53 6.70 3.20
C ASP A 49 6.47 7.11 4.35
N ASN A 50 6.88 6.12 5.14
CA ASN A 50 7.78 6.32 6.29
C ASN A 50 9.27 6.22 5.92
N GLY A 51 9.62 6.05 4.64
CA GLY A 51 11.00 5.95 4.19
C GLY A 51 11.78 4.71 4.64
N TYR A 52 11.12 3.65 5.10
CA TYR A 52 11.79 2.40 5.49
C TYR A 52 12.62 1.82 4.33
N LYS A 53 13.89 1.50 4.61
CA LYS A 53 14.87 0.99 3.62
C LYS A 53 15.33 -0.44 3.89
N GLY A 54 14.74 -1.12 4.87
CA GLY A 54 15.10 -2.49 5.17
C GLY A 54 14.46 -3.46 4.18
N ARG A 55 14.97 -4.68 4.16
CA ARG A 55 14.37 -5.79 3.44
C ARG A 55 13.11 -6.27 4.15
N VAL A 56 12.06 -6.58 3.38
CA VAL A 56 10.89 -7.33 3.87
C VAL A 56 10.96 -8.78 3.42
N GLU A 57 10.30 -9.68 4.16
CA GLU A 57 10.27 -11.11 3.82
C GLU A 57 9.45 -11.42 2.56
N VAL A 58 8.54 -10.52 2.18
CA VAL A 58 7.70 -10.66 0.99
C VAL A 58 8.58 -10.55 -0.26
N ASP A 59 8.58 -11.60 -1.08
CA ASP A 59 9.31 -11.69 -2.34
C ASP A 59 8.34 -11.70 -3.51
N ILE A 60 8.08 -10.52 -4.06
CA ILE A 60 7.24 -10.32 -5.24
C ILE A 60 7.92 -9.31 -6.17
N GLU A 61 7.73 -9.48 -7.48
CA GLU A 61 8.44 -8.70 -8.50
C GLU A 61 8.28 -7.19 -8.32
N VAL A 62 7.07 -6.75 -7.94
CA VAL A 62 6.73 -5.32 -7.85
C VAL A 62 7.52 -4.55 -6.79
N ILE A 63 8.03 -5.22 -5.74
CA ILE A 63 8.85 -4.60 -4.69
C ILE A 63 10.30 -5.11 -4.65
N LYS A 64 10.70 -5.95 -5.60
CA LYS A 64 12.03 -6.60 -5.57
C LYS A 64 13.17 -5.58 -5.48
N HIS A 65 13.07 -4.49 -6.24
CA HIS A 65 14.02 -3.37 -6.22
C HIS A 65 14.12 -2.65 -4.86
N LEU A 66 13.11 -2.76 -3.99
CA LEU A 66 13.11 -2.19 -2.63
C LEU A 66 13.72 -3.15 -1.58
N ASN A 67 13.90 -4.42 -1.92
CA ASN A 67 14.56 -5.41 -1.06
C ASN A 67 16.06 -5.55 -1.34
N GLU A 68 16.52 -4.99 -2.46
CA GLU A 68 17.91 -4.98 -2.92
C GLU A 68 18.63 -3.65 -2.62
N ALA A 69 17.90 -2.64 -2.13
CA ALA A 69 18.35 -1.28 -1.89
C ALA A 69 19.04 -1.06 -0.53
#